data_AF-A0A1S9CT82-F1
#
_entry.id   AF-A0A1S9CT82-F1
#
_cell.length_a   1.000
_cell.length_b   1.000
_cell.length_c   1.000
_cell.angle_alpha   90.00
_cell.angle_beta   90.00
_cell.angle_gamma   90.00
#
_symmetry.space_group_name_H-M   'P 1'
#
loop_
_entity.id
_entity.type
_entity.pdbx_description
1 polymer ?
#
loop_
_entity_poly.entity_id
_entity_poly.type
_entity_poly.pdbx_seq_one_letter_code
_entity_poly.pdbx_strand_id
1 'polypeptide(L)'
;MEDKIQQLIEYLNSEVDGGNWKLLHQVIVEHNLQIITLSEYNLKLQGYQYIEGVPDIEYVHYIVLQGKVTATMYKAESISQLDLNIEVNNCGYEVNLNPTELQADLEEGLYEIGILTLLKGKNEFVYTDLEEKLYITPNKVTQIYSYEYQANKLNQEISQNIENLKVYNQLVQEFGKYIEIPDKLPVYTEGPPKIIWVCWLQEIENAPPVVKACYKNLMNKFSDYKKVLITATNYMDYVKIDSIILEKWKKGIISNTMFSDIVRLELLVKYGGVWIDSTILCTTDEMPKFIEQSPLFMYRFNHKRDVQPSDNSLIGSCKGHILLKALRDILIRYWHEKDELVNYSILNMFTSMLVNGIYSAYWDQVPYLSNRQMIMTYHFLYQEYDEQQWNFLMENSPFYKLTYKLWEDTLNSTNTYYAHIIKIYS
;
A
#
# COMPACT_ATOMS: atom_id res chain seq x y z
N MET A 1 16.00 29.55 -17.51
CA MET A 1 15.55 28.44 -18.39
C MET A 1 16.28 28.50 -19.72
N GLU A 2 16.29 29.65 -20.41
CA GLU A 2 17.07 29.83 -21.67
C GLU A 2 18.57 29.56 -21.50
N ASP A 3 19.24 30.13 -20.49
CA ASP A 3 20.67 29.86 -20.24
C ASP A 3 20.96 28.38 -19.92
N LYS A 4 20.01 27.71 -19.25
CA LYS A 4 20.12 26.28 -18.86
C LYS A 4 20.03 25.37 -20.10
N ILE A 5 19.05 25.65 -20.96
CA ILE A 5 18.84 24.93 -22.23
C ILE A 5 20.02 25.15 -23.17
N GLN A 6 20.57 26.36 -23.20
CA GLN A 6 21.74 26.68 -24.02
C GLN A 6 22.98 25.88 -23.59
N GLN A 7 23.24 25.75 -22.29
CA GLN A 7 24.33 24.89 -21.76
C GLN A 7 24.12 23.41 -22.11
N LEU A 8 22.89 22.91 -22.04
CA LEU A 8 22.55 21.54 -22.45
C LEU A 8 22.76 21.33 -23.96
N ILE A 9 22.40 22.30 -24.79
CA ILE A 9 22.63 22.26 -26.25
C ILE A 9 24.14 22.21 -26.54
N GLU A 10 24.92 23.06 -25.86
CA GLU A 10 26.39 23.09 -26.03
C GLU A 10 27.03 21.75 -25.64
N TYR A 11 26.60 21.16 -24.53
CA TYR A 11 27.05 19.84 -24.10
C TYR A 11 26.65 18.72 -25.08
N LEU A 12 25.38 18.67 -25.52
CA LEU A 12 24.92 17.68 -26.50
C LEU A 12 25.72 17.72 -27.80
N ASN A 13 26.05 18.94 -28.24
CA ASN A 13 26.83 19.18 -29.44
C ASN A 13 28.32 18.80 -29.25
N SER A 14 28.87 18.85 -28.03
CA SER A 14 30.26 18.50 -27.75
C SER A 14 30.49 17.03 -27.38
N GLU A 15 29.56 16.39 -26.67
CA GLU A 15 29.80 15.12 -25.95
C GLU A 15 28.96 13.94 -26.46
N VAL A 16 27.77 14.19 -27.03
CA VAL A 16 26.78 13.10 -27.24
C VAL A 16 26.68 12.61 -28.69
N ASP A 17 26.87 13.45 -29.72
CA ASP A 17 26.95 12.96 -31.11
C ASP A 17 27.41 13.97 -32.18
N GLY A 18 27.84 15.18 -31.82
CA GLY A 18 28.24 16.22 -32.79
C GLY A 18 27.12 16.70 -33.74
N GLY A 19 25.87 16.29 -33.51
CA GLY A 19 24.70 16.66 -34.31
C GLY A 19 24.24 18.09 -34.06
N ASN A 20 23.50 18.69 -35.01
CA ASN A 20 22.89 20.02 -34.84
C ASN A 20 21.54 19.87 -34.13
N TRP A 21 21.57 19.66 -32.81
CA TRP A 21 20.39 19.38 -32.01
C TRP A 21 19.51 20.61 -31.83
N LYS A 22 18.19 20.44 -31.96
CA LYS A 22 17.20 21.52 -31.79
C LYS A 22 16.19 21.19 -30.71
N LEU A 23 15.89 22.17 -29.86
CA LEU A 23 14.82 22.03 -28.88
C LEU A 23 13.48 22.00 -29.59
N LEU A 24 12.67 20.99 -29.28
CA LEU A 24 11.31 20.87 -29.77
C LEU A 24 10.38 21.67 -28.83
N HIS A 25 9.96 22.85 -29.30
CA HIS A 25 9.06 23.73 -28.56
C HIS A 25 7.60 23.30 -28.69
N GLN A 26 6.79 23.60 -27.66
CA GLN A 26 5.31 23.47 -27.69
C GLN A 26 4.79 22.04 -27.91
N VAL A 27 5.47 21.06 -27.31
CA VAL A 27 4.98 19.67 -27.28
C VAL A 27 4.28 19.35 -25.97
N ILE A 28 3.27 18.49 -26.06
CA ILE A 28 2.63 17.87 -24.90
C ILE A 28 3.48 16.66 -24.52
N VAL A 29 3.98 16.68 -23.29
CA VAL A 29 4.82 15.63 -22.74
C VAL A 29 4.08 14.99 -21.59
N GLU A 30 3.85 13.70 -21.69
CA GLU A 30 3.38 12.88 -20.58
C GLU A 30 4.59 12.17 -19.97
N HIS A 31 4.79 12.30 -18.66
CA HIS A 31 5.92 11.67 -17.99
C HIS A 31 5.55 11.16 -16.60
N ASN A 32 6.30 10.17 -16.14
CA ASN A 32 6.29 9.71 -14.76
C ASN A 32 7.72 9.39 -14.34
N LEU A 33 8.14 9.87 -13.17
CA LEU A 33 9.38 9.49 -12.51
C LEU A 33 9.05 8.74 -11.22
N GLN A 34 9.67 7.58 -11.03
CA GLN A 34 9.64 6.81 -9.81
C GLN A 34 11.06 6.72 -9.23
N ILE A 35 11.21 7.15 -7.98
CA ILE A 35 12.44 6.91 -7.20
C ILE A 35 12.29 5.55 -6.52
N ILE A 36 12.90 4.53 -7.10
CA ILE A 36 12.74 3.12 -6.70
C ILE A 36 13.54 2.83 -5.42
N THR A 37 14.79 3.27 -5.39
CA THR A 37 15.68 3.12 -4.23
C THR A 37 16.39 4.43 -3.98
N LEU A 38 16.33 4.87 -2.73
CA LEU A 38 17.10 5.98 -2.20
C LEU A 38 17.73 5.53 -0.88
N SER A 39 18.95 5.03 -0.96
CA SER A 39 19.73 4.67 0.23
C SER A 39 20.87 5.65 0.46
N GLU A 40 21.64 5.43 1.53
CA GLU A 40 22.92 6.13 1.74
C GLU A 40 23.86 5.95 0.53
N TYR A 41 23.65 4.89 -0.27
CA TYR A 41 24.59 4.44 -1.27
C TYR A 41 24.05 4.34 -2.69
N ASN A 42 22.76 4.40 -2.99
CA ASN A 42 22.29 4.25 -4.39
C ASN A 42 21.07 5.12 -4.67
N LEU A 43 21.04 5.70 -5.87
CA LEU A 43 19.86 6.34 -6.44
C LEU A 43 19.42 5.56 -7.68
N LYS A 44 18.30 4.84 -7.56
CA LYS A 44 17.66 4.16 -8.68
C LYS A 44 16.39 4.90 -9.08
N LEU A 45 16.36 5.37 -10.32
CA LEU A 45 15.27 6.08 -10.94
C LEU A 45 14.72 5.26 -12.10
N GLN A 46 13.41 5.13 -12.19
CA GLN A 46 12.74 4.57 -13.35
C GLN A 46 11.60 5.48 -13.77
N GLY A 47 11.24 5.49 -15.04
CA GLY A 47 10.13 6.28 -15.50
C GLY A 47 9.85 6.12 -16.97
N TYR A 48 8.93 6.94 -17.46
CA TYR A 48 8.70 7.09 -18.89
C TYR A 48 8.52 8.55 -19.26
N GLN A 49 8.79 8.86 -20.52
CA GLN A 49 8.45 10.15 -21.11
C GLN A 49 7.91 9.94 -22.53
N TYR A 50 6.60 10.08 -22.68
CA TYR A 50 5.90 10.04 -23.96
C TYR A 50 5.71 11.46 -24.52
N ILE A 51 5.98 11.63 -25.81
CA ILE A 51 5.80 12.91 -26.51
C ILE A 51 4.67 12.75 -27.52
N GLU A 52 3.58 13.49 -27.32
CA GLU A 52 2.39 13.36 -28.16
C GLU A 52 2.71 13.69 -29.64
N GLY A 53 2.21 12.86 -30.56
CA GLY A 53 2.45 13.03 -31.99
C GLY A 53 3.82 12.55 -32.48
N VAL A 54 4.60 11.88 -31.63
CA VAL A 54 5.89 11.26 -31.98
C VAL A 54 5.87 9.74 -31.74
N PRO A 55 5.01 8.96 -32.44
CA PRO A 55 5.01 7.51 -32.34
C PRO A 55 6.23 6.90 -33.05
N ASP A 56 6.72 5.76 -32.54
CA ASP A 56 7.68 4.86 -33.21
C ASP A 56 9.07 5.42 -33.52
N ILE A 57 9.59 6.32 -32.68
CA ILE A 57 10.99 6.82 -32.75
C ILE A 57 11.79 6.28 -31.56
N GLU A 58 13.07 6.00 -31.77
CA GLU A 58 14.00 5.63 -30.69
C GLU A 58 14.24 6.85 -29.78
N TYR A 59 13.80 6.74 -28.52
CA TYR A 59 14.06 7.76 -27.50
C TYR A 59 15.37 7.42 -26.79
N VAL A 60 16.23 8.42 -26.61
CA VAL A 60 17.37 8.31 -25.70
C VAL A 60 17.20 9.31 -24.58
N HIS A 61 17.04 8.79 -23.37
CA HIS A 61 16.81 9.59 -22.18
C HIS A 61 18.12 9.84 -21.44
N TYR A 62 18.25 11.04 -20.90
CA TYR A 62 19.26 11.41 -19.92
C TYR A 62 18.55 12.02 -18.72
N ILE A 63 18.93 11.57 -17.52
CA ILE A 63 18.58 12.26 -16.29
C ILE A 63 19.56 13.40 -16.09
N VAL A 64 19.03 14.60 -15.92
CA VAL A 64 19.79 15.81 -15.66
C VAL A 64 19.65 16.15 -14.19
N LEU A 65 20.76 16.15 -13.46
CA LEU A 65 20.81 16.65 -12.08
C LEU A 65 21.40 18.04 -12.10
N GLN A 66 20.58 19.03 -11.76
CA GLN A 66 20.97 20.43 -11.82
C GLN A 66 21.13 21.04 -10.42
N GLY A 67 22.38 21.25 -10.04
CA GLY A 67 22.75 21.98 -8.84
C GLY A 67 22.76 23.49 -9.06
N LYS A 68 23.15 24.22 -8.02
CA LYS A 68 23.25 25.69 -8.07
C LYS A 68 24.31 26.19 -9.07
N VAL A 69 25.39 25.41 -9.23
CA VAL A 69 26.57 25.81 -10.01
C VAL A 69 26.93 24.77 -11.08
N THR A 70 26.53 23.50 -10.89
CA THR A 70 26.84 22.40 -11.80
C THR A 70 25.56 21.76 -12.36
N ALA A 71 25.65 21.19 -13.55
CA ALA A 71 24.63 20.33 -14.12
C ALA A 71 25.32 19.09 -14.68
N THR A 72 24.84 17.91 -14.27
CA THR A 72 25.43 16.63 -14.68
C THR A 72 24.35 15.79 -15.34
N MET A 73 24.73 15.08 -16.40
CA MET A 73 23.81 14.24 -17.17
C MET A 73 24.21 12.78 -17.05
N TYR A 74 23.22 11.94 -16.77
CA TYR A 74 23.39 10.51 -16.69
C TYR A 74 22.54 9.86 -17.77
N LYS A 75 23.18 9.13 -18.67
CA LYS A 75 22.48 8.40 -19.73
C LYS A 75 21.62 7.30 -19.09
N ALA A 76 20.37 7.22 -19.50
CA ALA A 76 19.47 6.18 -19.05
C ALA A 76 19.50 4.96 -19.97
N GLU A 77 19.29 3.80 -19.36
CA GLU A 77 19.01 2.56 -20.07
C GLU A 77 17.55 2.56 -20.52
N SER A 78 17.27 2.13 -21.75
CA SER A 78 15.90 2.03 -22.23
C SER A 78 15.24 0.78 -21.67
N ILE A 79 14.03 0.92 -21.15
CA ILE A 79 13.22 -0.17 -20.62
C ILE A 79 11.85 -0.19 -21.31
N SER A 80 11.35 -1.38 -21.61
CA SER A 80 10.04 -1.56 -22.27
C SER A 80 8.87 -1.70 -21.30
N GLN A 81 9.17 -1.85 -20.01
CA GLN A 81 8.19 -2.13 -18.98
C GLN A 81 8.61 -1.44 -17.67
N LEU A 82 7.65 -0.76 -17.04
CA LEU A 82 7.75 -0.25 -15.68
C LEU A 82 6.96 -1.17 -14.76
N ASP A 83 7.59 -1.64 -13.69
CA ASP A 83 7.01 -2.61 -12.75
C ASP A 83 6.42 -3.85 -13.45
N LEU A 84 5.76 -4.73 -12.71
CA LEU A 84 5.18 -5.95 -13.29
C LEU A 84 3.97 -5.68 -14.22
N ASN A 85 3.45 -4.45 -14.32
CA ASN A 85 2.12 -4.19 -14.90
C ASN A 85 1.97 -2.99 -15.86
N ILE A 86 3.02 -2.20 -16.14
CA ILE A 86 2.90 -1.02 -17.02
C ILE A 86 3.82 -1.18 -18.23
N GLU A 87 3.26 -1.43 -19.41
CA GLU A 87 4.00 -1.40 -20.67
C GLU A 87 4.28 0.05 -21.08
N VAL A 88 5.55 0.39 -21.25
CA VAL A 88 6.01 1.73 -21.67
C VAL A 88 6.73 1.71 -23.03
N ASN A 89 6.92 0.53 -23.62
CA ASN A 89 7.51 0.38 -24.96
C ASN A 89 8.82 1.17 -25.09
N ASN A 90 8.95 2.02 -26.11
CA ASN A 90 10.21 2.71 -26.39
C ASN A 90 10.41 4.01 -25.58
N CYS A 91 9.47 4.37 -24.69
CA CYS A 91 9.53 5.63 -23.93
C CYS A 91 9.92 5.47 -22.46
N GLY A 92 10.25 4.24 -22.05
CA GLY A 92 10.71 3.94 -20.70
C GLY A 92 12.22 4.11 -20.53
N TYR A 93 12.61 4.53 -19.33
CA TYR A 93 14.01 4.67 -18.95
C TYR A 93 14.30 4.21 -17.52
N GLU A 94 15.53 3.72 -17.29
CA GLU A 94 16.10 3.43 -15.98
C GLU A 94 17.47 4.12 -15.84
N VAL A 95 17.73 4.72 -14.69
CA VAL A 95 19.05 5.19 -14.29
C VAL A 95 19.37 4.63 -12.91
N ASN A 96 20.53 4.01 -12.78
CA ASN A 96 21.06 3.54 -11.51
C ASN A 96 22.41 4.23 -11.25
N LEU A 97 22.41 5.18 -10.32
CA LEU A 97 23.61 5.92 -9.94
C LEU A 97 24.12 5.39 -8.62
N ASN A 98 25.36 4.91 -8.65
CA ASN A 98 26.05 4.52 -7.45
C ASN A 98 26.58 5.77 -6.72
N PRO A 99 26.95 5.66 -5.43
CA PRO A 99 27.26 6.83 -4.63
C PRO A 99 28.62 7.42 -5.02
N THR A 100 29.54 6.60 -5.55
CA THR A 100 30.84 7.06 -6.04
C THR A 100 30.67 7.93 -7.28
N GLU A 101 29.76 7.58 -8.20
CA GLU A 101 29.42 8.38 -9.37
C GLU A 101 28.78 9.71 -8.96
N LEU A 102 27.82 9.67 -8.03
CA LEU A 102 27.20 10.88 -7.50
C LEU A 102 28.22 11.77 -6.78
N GLN A 103 29.13 11.21 -5.98
CA GLN A 103 30.12 11.99 -5.22
C GLN A 103 31.30 12.49 -6.07
N ALA A 104 31.65 11.80 -7.15
CA ALA A 104 32.70 12.24 -8.06
C ALA A 104 32.27 13.46 -8.88
N ASP A 105 30.99 13.50 -9.26
CA ASP A 105 30.49 14.48 -10.22
C ASP A 105 29.66 15.60 -9.58
N LEU A 106 29.23 15.45 -8.32
CA LEU A 106 28.31 16.37 -7.65
C LEU A 106 28.87 16.89 -6.33
N GLU A 107 28.68 18.18 -6.08
CA GLU A 107 28.98 18.81 -4.81
C GLU A 107 27.84 18.58 -3.81
N GLU A 108 28.09 18.79 -2.51
CA GLU A 108 27.02 18.80 -1.52
C GLU A 108 26.03 19.94 -1.80
N GLY A 109 24.74 19.62 -1.90
CA GLY A 109 23.72 20.64 -2.12
C GLY A 109 22.39 20.14 -2.68
N LEU A 110 21.54 21.10 -3.05
CA LEU A 110 20.23 20.86 -3.67
C LEU A 110 20.36 20.73 -5.19
N TYR A 111 19.75 19.68 -5.73
CA TYR A 111 19.68 19.37 -7.15
C TYR A 111 18.22 19.27 -7.61
N GLU A 112 17.91 19.93 -8.72
CA GLU A 112 16.65 19.75 -9.46
C GLU A 112 16.82 18.59 -10.44
N ILE A 113 15.80 17.75 -10.61
CA ILE A 113 15.83 16.65 -11.58
C ILE A 113 15.12 17.10 -12.85
N GLY A 114 15.73 16.84 -14.01
CA GLY A 114 15.08 16.97 -15.31
C GLY A 114 15.31 15.75 -16.18
N ILE A 115 14.50 15.60 -17.22
CA ILE A 115 14.66 14.55 -18.24
C ILE A 115 14.95 15.23 -19.56
N LEU A 116 16.08 14.87 -20.17
CA LEU A 116 16.42 15.24 -21.52
C LEU A 116 16.20 14.04 -22.43
N THR A 117 15.26 14.16 -23.37
CA THR A 117 14.92 13.08 -24.32
C THR A 117 15.35 13.47 -25.72
N LEU A 118 16.24 12.68 -26.31
CA LEU A 118 16.68 12.83 -27.69
C LEU A 118 15.80 11.99 -28.61
N LEU A 119 15.30 12.60 -29.68
CA LEU A 119 14.54 11.95 -30.75
C LEU A 119 15.50 11.59 -31.89
N LYS A 120 16.07 10.38 -31.83
CA LYS A 120 17.02 9.92 -32.85
C LYS A 120 16.37 9.89 -34.23
N GLY A 121 17.09 10.37 -35.24
CA GLY A 121 16.60 10.49 -36.62
C GLY A 121 15.94 11.83 -36.95
N LYS A 122 15.55 12.63 -35.94
CA LYS A 122 15.06 14.01 -36.14
C LYS A 122 16.06 15.10 -35.74
N ASN A 123 17.11 14.75 -34.98
CA ASN A 123 18.04 15.71 -34.35
C ASN A 123 17.31 16.75 -33.49
N GLU A 124 16.24 16.31 -32.84
CA GLU A 124 15.41 17.11 -31.95
C GLU A 124 15.50 16.56 -30.53
N PHE A 125 15.31 17.42 -29.54
CA PHE A 125 15.24 17.00 -28.15
C PHE A 125 14.13 17.73 -27.38
N VAL A 126 13.69 17.11 -26.30
CA VAL A 126 12.75 17.67 -25.33
C VAL A 126 13.40 17.67 -23.96
N TYR A 127 13.29 18.76 -23.22
CA TYR A 127 13.69 18.84 -21.82
C TYR A 127 12.46 19.06 -20.95
N THR A 128 12.30 18.22 -19.93
CA THR A 128 11.20 18.27 -18.96
C THR A 128 11.79 18.52 -17.57
N ASP A 129 11.49 19.67 -16.98
CA ASP A 129 11.75 19.91 -15.56
C ASP A 129 10.81 19.02 -14.73
N LEU A 130 11.33 18.32 -13.73
CA LEU A 130 10.53 17.50 -12.82
C LEU A 130 10.27 18.25 -11.50
N GLU A 131 9.19 17.87 -10.80
CA GLU A 131 8.82 18.49 -9.52
C GLU A 131 9.71 18.00 -8.35
N GLU A 132 10.37 16.85 -8.52
CA GLU A 132 11.26 16.22 -7.56
C GLU A 132 12.62 16.92 -7.47
N LYS A 133 13.12 17.07 -6.24
CA LYS A 133 14.47 17.55 -5.96
C LYS A 133 15.23 16.55 -5.11
N LEU A 134 16.55 16.60 -5.18
CA LEU A 134 17.45 15.81 -4.34
C LEU A 134 18.32 16.74 -3.52
N TYR A 135 18.58 16.38 -2.27
CA TYR A 135 19.65 16.96 -1.48
C TYR A 135 20.75 15.92 -1.31
N ILE A 136 21.92 16.22 -1.86
CA ILE A 136 23.06 15.32 -1.89
C ILE A 136 24.05 15.79 -0.82
N THR A 137 24.47 14.86 0.03
CA THR A 137 25.58 15.01 0.99
C THR A 137 26.62 13.94 0.70
N PRO A 138 27.84 14.02 1.28
CA PRO A 138 28.86 12.99 1.08
C PRO A 138 28.42 11.57 1.42
N ASN A 139 27.40 11.39 2.26
CA ASN A 139 26.99 10.06 2.75
C ASN A 139 25.50 9.75 2.50
N LYS A 140 24.74 10.66 1.86
CA LYS A 140 23.29 10.51 1.75
C LYS A 140 22.70 11.34 0.63
N VAL A 141 21.81 10.72 -0.14
CA VAL A 141 20.88 11.40 -1.04
C VAL A 141 19.51 11.44 -0.39
N THR A 142 18.89 12.61 -0.32
CA THR A 142 17.57 12.80 0.29
C THR A 142 16.61 13.39 -0.73
N GLN A 143 15.45 12.76 -0.98
CA GLN A 143 14.42 13.35 -1.82
C GLN A 143 13.78 14.53 -1.09
N ILE A 144 13.70 15.66 -1.77
CA ILE A 144 12.99 16.87 -1.33
C ILE A 144 11.80 17.08 -2.25
N TYR A 145 10.65 17.26 -1.64
CA TYR A 145 9.41 17.56 -2.34
C TYR A 145 9.22 19.07 -2.44
N SER A 146 8.89 19.57 -3.63
CA SER A 146 8.50 20.97 -3.81
C SER A 146 7.16 21.26 -3.10
N TYR A 147 6.89 22.54 -2.80
CA TYR A 147 5.57 22.93 -2.26
C TYR A 147 4.44 22.62 -3.25
N GLU A 148 4.71 22.71 -4.55
CA GLU A 148 3.78 22.36 -5.62
C GLU A 148 3.47 20.86 -5.63
N TYR A 149 4.49 20.00 -5.54
CA TYR A 149 4.31 18.56 -5.38
C TYR A 149 3.45 18.23 -4.16
N GLN A 150 3.73 18.85 -3.01
CA GLN A 150 2.94 18.64 -1.80
C GLN A 150 1.48 19.08 -1.97
N ALA A 151 1.25 20.21 -2.67
CA ALA A 151 -0.08 20.68 -3.00
C ALA A 151 -0.80 19.72 -3.98
N ASN A 152 -0.11 19.24 -5.02
CA ASN A 152 -0.63 18.27 -5.98
C ASN A 152 -1.00 16.94 -5.32
N LYS A 153 -0.12 16.41 -4.46
CA LYS A 153 -0.40 15.22 -3.65
C LYS A 153 -1.61 15.41 -2.75
N LEU A 154 -1.71 16.55 -2.07
CA LEU A 154 -2.87 16.86 -1.25
C LEU A 154 -4.16 16.96 -2.09
N ASN A 155 -4.10 17.54 -3.29
CA ASN A 155 -5.24 17.64 -4.20
C ASN A 155 -5.70 16.25 -4.69
N GLN A 156 -4.75 15.34 -4.96
CA GLN A 156 -5.07 13.94 -5.30
C GLN A 156 -5.74 13.22 -4.12
N GLU A 157 -5.21 13.37 -2.90
CA GLU A 157 -5.82 12.81 -1.68
C GLU A 157 -7.24 13.35 -1.45
N ILE A 158 -7.46 14.66 -1.64
CA ILE A 158 -8.78 15.27 -1.53
C ILE A 158 -9.74 14.70 -2.60
N SER A 159 -9.27 14.58 -3.84
CA SER A 159 -10.07 14.03 -4.95
C SER A 159 -10.50 12.59 -4.67
N GLN A 160 -9.57 11.74 -4.22
CA GLN A 160 -9.86 10.36 -3.84
C GLN A 160 -10.87 10.27 -2.69
N ASN A 161 -10.77 11.15 -1.69
CA ASN A 161 -11.72 11.22 -0.59
C ASN A 161 -13.12 11.63 -1.05
N ILE A 162 -13.23 12.58 -1.99
CA ILE A 162 -14.50 12.97 -2.59
C ILE A 162 -15.15 11.79 -3.32
N GLU A 163 -14.37 11.01 -4.08
CA GLU A 163 -14.86 9.80 -4.75
C GLU A 163 -15.34 8.74 -3.76
N ASN A 164 -14.55 8.46 -2.71
CA ASN A 164 -14.94 7.53 -1.65
C ASN A 164 -16.24 7.97 -0.95
N LEU A 165 -16.41 9.28 -0.72
CA LEU A 165 -17.65 9.83 -0.14
C LEU A 165 -18.85 9.68 -1.08
N LYS A 166 -18.67 9.86 -2.40
CA LYS A 166 -19.74 9.62 -3.38
C LYS A 166 -20.20 8.16 -3.35
N VAL A 167 -19.26 7.21 -3.37
CA VAL A 167 -19.57 5.78 -3.29
C VAL A 167 -20.24 5.44 -1.96
N TYR A 168 -19.73 5.96 -0.84
CA TYR A 168 -20.34 5.78 0.47
C TYR A 168 -21.81 6.26 0.49
N ASN A 169 -22.08 7.47 -0.03
CA ASN A 169 -23.44 8.00 -0.08
C ASN A 169 -24.37 7.14 -0.96
N GLN A 170 -23.87 6.63 -2.07
CA GLN A 170 -24.61 5.68 -2.92
C GLN A 170 -24.94 4.40 -2.15
N LEU A 171 -23.96 3.80 -1.46
CA LEU A 171 -24.18 2.61 -0.64
C LEU A 171 -25.20 2.86 0.48
N VAL A 172 -25.17 4.03 1.11
CA VAL A 172 -26.17 4.42 2.13
C VAL A 172 -27.57 4.47 1.54
N GLN A 173 -27.74 5.08 0.36
CA GLN A 173 -29.04 5.17 -0.31
C GLN A 173 -29.58 3.80 -0.76
N GLU A 174 -28.71 2.94 -1.28
CA GLU A 174 -29.09 1.62 -1.80
C GLU A 174 -29.35 0.60 -0.68
N PHE A 175 -28.45 0.53 0.31
CA PHE A 175 -28.41 -0.55 1.29
C PHE A 175 -28.84 -0.14 2.70
N GLY A 176 -28.86 1.15 3.04
CA GLY A 176 -29.22 1.61 4.39
C GLY A 176 -30.60 1.14 4.85
N LYS A 177 -31.54 0.99 3.92
CA LYS A 177 -32.90 0.47 4.18
C LYS A 177 -32.96 -0.99 4.66
N TYR A 178 -31.89 -1.76 4.48
CA TYR A 178 -31.79 -3.16 4.93
C TYR A 178 -31.16 -3.30 6.32
N ILE A 179 -30.70 -2.20 6.92
CA ILE A 179 -30.18 -2.24 8.30
C ILE A 179 -31.38 -2.37 9.24
N GLU A 180 -31.50 -3.55 9.85
CA GLU A 180 -32.53 -3.82 10.85
C GLU A 180 -32.16 -3.25 12.22
N ILE A 181 -33.16 -2.78 12.95
CA ILE A 181 -33.01 -2.35 14.34
C ILE A 181 -33.62 -3.44 15.23
N PRO A 182 -32.84 -4.10 16.10
CA PRO A 182 -33.41 -5.07 17.01
C PRO A 182 -34.29 -4.34 18.06
N ASP A 183 -35.51 -4.83 18.26
CA ASP A 183 -36.47 -4.31 19.26
C ASP A 183 -35.88 -4.28 20.67
N LYS A 184 -34.98 -5.23 20.96
CA LYS A 184 -34.25 -5.32 22.21
C LYS A 184 -32.75 -5.41 21.95
N LEU A 185 -32.05 -4.43 22.51
CA LEU A 185 -30.61 -4.36 22.48
C LEU A 185 -29.98 -5.47 23.34
N PRO A 186 -29.10 -6.33 22.76
CA PRO A 186 -28.34 -7.29 23.55
C PRO A 186 -27.33 -6.57 24.46
N VAL A 187 -27.10 -7.15 25.63
CA VAL A 187 -26.04 -6.76 26.56
C VAL A 187 -24.96 -7.83 26.50
N TYR A 188 -23.71 -7.41 26.34
CA TYR A 188 -22.56 -8.31 26.27
C TYR A 188 -21.67 -8.08 27.49
N THR A 189 -21.33 -9.16 28.18
CA THR A 189 -20.48 -9.12 29.39
C THR A 189 -19.20 -9.94 29.23
N GLU A 190 -19.10 -10.70 28.14
CA GLU A 190 -17.98 -11.59 27.86
C GLU A 190 -17.16 -11.03 26.69
N GLY A 191 -15.84 -11.23 26.76
CA GLY A 191 -14.97 -10.97 25.63
C GLY A 191 -14.94 -12.13 24.62
N PRO A 192 -13.95 -12.13 23.71
CA PRO A 192 -13.84 -13.16 22.69
C PRO A 192 -13.48 -14.52 23.29
N PRO A 193 -14.13 -15.63 22.87
CA PRO A 193 -13.65 -16.97 23.16
C PRO A 193 -12.18 -17.16 22.73
N LYS A 194 -11.44 -18.06 23.38
CA LYS A 194 -10.01 -18.30 23.12
C LYS A 194 -9.75 -19.08 21.83
N ILE A 195 -10.17 -18.50 20.71
CA ILE A 195 -9.99 -19.00 19.36
C ILE A 195 -9.40 -17.88 18.51
N ILE A 196 -8.34 -18.16 17.79
CA ILE A 196 -7.75 -17.27 16.80
C ILE A 196 -8.03 -17.84 15.41
N TRP A 197 -8.62 -17.02 14.55
CA TRP A 197 -8.88 -17.32 13.15
C TRP A 197 -7.85 -16.58 12.28
N VAL A 198 -7.19 -17.33 11.39
CA VAL A 198 -6.31 -16.78 10.35
C VAL A 198 -6.71 -17.41 9.03
N CYS A 199 -6.63 -16.65 7.93
CA CYS A 199 -7.05 -17.15 6.62
C CYS A 199 -5.95 -16.97 5.58
N TRP A 200 -5.72 -18.04 4.82
CA TRP A 200 -4.99 -17.99 3.56
C TRP A 200 -5.60 -19.04 2.62
N LEU A 201 -6.42 -18.59 1.68
CA LEU A 201 -7.25 -19.46 0.85
C LEU A 201 -6.42 -20.40 -0.04
N GLN A 202 -5.20 -19.99 -0.41
CA GLN A 202 -4.31 -20.74 -1.29
C GLN A 202 -3.43 -21.78 -0.56
N GLU A 203 -3.73 -22.13 0.69
CA GLU A 203 -2.90 -22.97 1.57
C GLU A 203 -1.59 -22.29 1.99
N ILE A 204 -1.17 -22.49 3.24
CA ILE A 204 -0.06 -21.71 3.82
C ILE A 204 1.29 -22.03 3.15
N GLU A 205 1.43 -23.23 2.62
CA GLU A 205 2.60 -23.71 1.89
C GLU A 205 2.85 -22.90 0.60
N ASN A 206 1.79 -22.33 0.01
CA ASN A 206 1.88 -21.49 -1.20
C ASN A 206 1.92 -19.99 -0.87
N ALA A 207 1.86 -19.62 0.41
CA ALA A 207 1.86 -18.22 0.80
C ALA A 207 3.23 -17.55 0.60
N PRO A 208 3.27 -16.22 0.39
CA PRO A 208 4.50 -15.43 0.40
C PRO A 208 5.33 -15.65 1.68
N PRO A 209 6.67 -15.50 1.63
CA PRO A 209 7.54 -15.74 2.79
C PRO A 209 7.09 -15.00 4.05
N VAL A 210 6.70 -13.73 3.94
CA VAL A 210 6.25 -12.94 5.11
C VAL A 210 4.94 -13.44 5.71
N VAL A 211 4.05 -14.02 4.89
CA VAL A 211 2.81 -14.63 5.39
C VAL A 211 3.12 -15.91 6.16
N LYS A 212 4.03 -16.74 5.66
CA LYS A 212 4.52 -17.94 6.36
C LYS A 212 5.18 -17.57 7.68
N ALA A 213 6.02 -16.55 7.66
CA ALA A 213 6.70 -16.02 8.84
C ALA A 213 5.70 -15.53 9.91
N CYS A 214 4.71 -14.71 9.52
CA CYS A 214 3.65 -14.26 10.43
C CYS A 214 2.82 -15.42 10.98
N TYR A 215 2.47 -16.40 10.14
CA TYR A 215 1.73 -17.58 10.58
C TYR A 215 2.54 -18.42 11.58
N LYS A 216 3.81 -18.72 11.29
CA LYS A 216 4.69 -19.46 12.20
C LYS A 216 4.91 -18.71 13.51
N ASN A 217 5.08 -17.39 13.46
CA ASN A 217 5.10 -16.52 14.63
C ASN A 217 3.80 -16.68 15.45
N LEU A 218 2.63 -16.53 14.83
CA LEU A 218 1.34 -16.68 15.49
C LEU A 218 1.17 -18.07 16.14
N MET A 219 1.60 -19.15 15.47
CA MET A 219 1.51 -20.50 16.02
C MET A 219 2.27 -20.67 17.34
N ASN A 220 3.35 -19.91 17.53
CA ASN A 220 4.19 -19.92 18.73
C ASN A 220 3.75 -18.93 19.83
N LYS A 221 2.81 -18.01 19.56
CA LYS A 221 2.26 -17.03 20.53
C LYS A 221 0.94 -17.52 21.13
N PHE A 222 0.40 -16.91 22.18
CA PHE A 222 -0.95 -17.18 22.70
C PHE A 222 -1.20 -18.69 22.94
N SER A 223 -0.41 -19.30 23.83
CA SER A 223 -0.39 -20.76 24.04
C SER A 223 -1.73 -21.35 24.52
N ASP A 224 -2.58 -20.53 25.12
CA ASP A 224 -3.92 -20.87 25.61
C ASP A 224 -5.03 -20.67 24.58
N TYR A 225 -4.72 -20.18 23.37
CA TYR A 225 -5.69 -20.00 22.28
C TYR A 225 -5.64 -21.16 21.28
N LYS A 226 -6.82 -21.66 20.89
CA LYS A 226 -6.95 -22.53 19.72
C LYS A 226 -6.74 -21.70 18.45
N LYS A 227 -5.73 -22.01 17.65
CA LYS A 227 -5.47 -21.33 16.38
C LYS A 227 -5.99 -22.17 15.22
N VAL A 228 -6.72 -21.55 14.31
CA VAL A 228 -7.34 -22.22 13.16
C VAL A 228 -6.99 -21.48 11.87
N LEU A 229 -6.28 -22.16 10.98
CA LEU A 229 -6.06 -21.71 9.61
C LEU A 229 -7.27 -22.08 8.74
N ILE A 230 -7.83 -21.09 8.07
CA ILE A 230 -8.92 -21.24 7.11
C ILE A 230 -8.37 -21.14 5.69
N THR A 231 -8.70 -22.14 4.88
CA THR A 231 -8.26 -22.29 3.49
C THR A 231 -9.44 -22.59 2.58
N ALA A 232 -9.23 -22.57 1.26
CA ALA A 232 -10.28 -22.89 0.29
C ALA A 232 -10.78 -24.34 0.43
N THR A 233 -9.99 -25.23 1.02
CA THR A 233 -10.33 -26.65 1.17
C THR A 233 -11.07 -26.97 2.47
N ASN A 234 -10.96 -26.13 3.51
CA ASN A 234 -11.51 -26.42 4.85
C ASN A 234 -12.58 -25.44 5.37
N TYR A 235 -12.82 -24.28 4.72
CA TYR A 235 -13.73 -23.26 5.28
C TYR A 235 -15.15 -23.81 5.54
N MET A 236 -15.61 -24.78 4.75
CA MET A 236 -16.93 -25.41 4.87
C MET A 236 -17.09 -26.25 6.15
N ASP A 237 -15.99 -26.67 6.77
CA ASP A 237 -16.02 -27.39 8.05
C ASP A 237 -16.46 -26.47 9.21
N TYR A 238 -16.29 -25.16 9.03
CA TYR A 238 -16.55 -24.15 10.05
C TYR A 238 -17.79 -23.32 9.74
N VAL A 239 -17.95 -22.86 8.50
CA VAL A 239 -19.02 -21.93 8.11
C VAL A 239 -19.74 -22.40 6.86
N LYS A 240 -21.04 -22.11 6.79
CA LYS A 240 -21.84 -22.31 5.59
C LYS A 240 -21.93 -20.97 4.88
N ILE A 241 -21.47 -20.92 3.63
CA ILE A 241 -21.55 -19.75 2.79
C ILE A 241 -22.75 -19.90 1.86
N ASP A 242 -23.50 -18.81 1.64
CA ASP A 242 -24.62 -18.78 0.70
C ASP A 242 -24.18 -19.24 -0.70
N SER A 243 -25.03 -20.00 -1.38
CA SER A 243 -24.70 -20.58 -2.69
C SER A 243 -24.44 -19.54 -3.78
N ILE A 244 -25.11 -18.39 -3.74
CA ILE A 244 -24.91 -17.29 -4.70
C ILE A 244 -23.52 -16.68 -4.51
N ILE A 245 -23.13 -16.44 -3.25
CA ILE A 245 -21.78 -15.96 -2.92
C ILE A 245 -20.71 -16.95 -3.37
N LEU A 246 -20.93 -18.24 -3.09
CA LEU A 246 -20.01 -19.30 -3.47
C LEU A 246 -19.84 -19.39 -4.99
N GLU A 247 -20.93 -19.29 -5.74
CA GLU A 247 -20.92 -19.25 -7.20
C GLU A 247 -20.14 -18.04 -7.73
N LYS A 248 -20.38 -16.85 -7.18
CA LYS A 248 -19.67 -15.62 -7.58
C LYS A 248 -18.17 -15.69 -7.28
N TRP A 249 -17.77 -16.24 -6.14
CA TRP A 249 -16.35 -16.47 -5.83
C TRP A 249 -15.69 -17.45 -6.80
N LYS A 250 -16.35 -18.57 -7.10
CA LYS A 250 -15.85 -19.56 -8.06
C LYS A 250 -15.72 -19.01 -9.49
N LYS A 251 -16.57 -18.04 -9.86
CA LYS A 251 -16.49 -17.32 -11.14
C LYS A 251 -15.47 -16.18 -11.16
N GLY A 252 -14.81 -15.88 -10.04
CA GLY A 252 -13.87 -14.76 -9.91
C GLY A 252 -14.53 -13.38 -9.78
N ILE A 253 -15.85 -13.32 -9.66
CA ILE A 253 -16.60 -12.06 -9.43
C ILE A 253 -16.28 -11.51 -8.03
N ILE A 254 -16.26 -12.41 -7.03
CA ILE A 254 -15.76 -12.11 -5.70
C ILE A 254 -14.31 -12.56 -5.66
N SER A 255 -13.38 -11.65 -5.33
CA SER A 255 -11.97 -11.99 -5.19
C SER A 255 -11.70 -12.76 -3.89
N ASN A 256 -10.54 -13.42 -3.77
CA ASN A 256 -10.12 -14.08 -2.53
C ASN A 256 -10.12 -13.13 -1.32
N THR A 257 -9.72 -11.87 -1.53
CA THR A 257 -9.75 -10.85 -0.49
C THR A 257 -11.18 -10.60 0.00
N MET A 258 -12.13 -10.37 -0.92
CA MET A 258 -13.52 -10.12 -0.55
C MET A 258 -14.21 -11.36 0.03
N PHE A 259 -13.88 -12.55 -0.46
CA PHE A 259 -14.37 -13.80 0.12
C PHE A 259 -13.87 -14.00 1.55
N SER A 260 -12.62 -13.63 1.83
CA SER A 260 -12.07 -13.67 3.20
C SER A 260 -12.81 -12.72 4.15
N ASP A 261 -13.34 -11.60 3.67
CA ASP A 261 -14.17 -10.69 4.47
C ASP A 261 -15.48 -11.36 4.90
N ILE A 262 -16.12 -12.10 3.99
CA ILE A 262 -17.35 -12.85 4.27
C ILE A 262 -17.07 -13.97 5.28
N VAL A 263 -16.02 -14.76 5.05
CA VAL A 263 -15.62 -15.86 5.94
C VAL A 263 -15.26 -15.33 7.33
N ARG A 264 -14.53 -14.22 7.44
CA ARG A 264 -14.21 -13.54 8.70
C ARG A 264 -15.47 -13.26 9.50
N LEU A 265 -16.45 -12.61 8.88
CA LEU A 265 -17.69 -12.23 9.55
C LEU A 265 -18.53 -13.46 9.93
N GLU A 266 -18.63 -14.46 9.07
CA GLU A 266 -19.35 -15.70 9.39
C GLU A 266 -18.73 -16.43 10.60
N LEU A 267 -17.40 -16.49 10.68
CA LEU A 267 -16.70 -17.11 11.80
C LEU A 267 -16.92 -16.34 13.11
N LEU A 268 -16.70 -15.02 13.08
CA LEU A 268 -16.84 -14.19 14.27
C LEU A 268 -18.29 -14.12 14.77
N VAL A 269 -19.27 -14.08 13.86
CA VAL A 269 -20.69 -14.12 14.25
C VAL A 269 -21.05 -15.48 14.86
N LYS A 270 -20.59 -16.59 14.27
CA LYS A 270 -20.97 -17.94 14.69
C LYS A 270 -20.26 -18.39 15.96
N TYR A 271 -18.96 -18.09 16.07
CA TYR A 271 -18.09 -18.61 17.13
C TYR A 271 -17.53 -17.52 18.05
N GLY A 272 -17.49 -16.26 17.60
CA GLY A 272 -16.64 -15.25 18.21
C GLY A 272 -15.16 -15.56 17.99
N GLY A 273 -14.33 -15.04 18.88
CA GLY A 273 -12.88 -15.21 18.87
C GLY A 273 -12.17 -13.99 18.29
N VAL A 274 -10.91 -14.17 17.94
CA VAL A 274 -10.05 -13.12 17.40
C VAL A 274 -9.70 -13.48 15.96
N TRP A 275 -10.12 -12.65 15.02
CA TRP A 275 -9.57 -12.68 13.68
C TRP A 275 -8.24 -11.95 13.65
N ILE A 276 -7.23 -12.58 13.04
CA ILE A 276 -5.92 -11.98 12.77
C ILE A 276 -5.58 -12.25 11.30
N ASP A 277 -5.41 -11.20 10.51
CA ASP A 277 -4.95 -11.33 9.12
C ASP A 277 -3.59 -12.05 9.06
N SER A 278 -3.37 -12.83 8.01
CA SER A 278 -2.17 -13.66 7.85
C SER A 278 -0.85 -12.89 7.65
N THR A 279 -0.91 -11.56 7.59
CA THR A 279 0.27 -10.67 7.54
C THR A 279 0.48 -9.88 8.84
N ILE A 280 -0.17 -10.25 9.94
CA ILE A 280 0.07 -9.65 11.25
C ILE A 280 1.21 -10.38 11.97
N LEU A 281 2.28 -9.66 12.27
CA LEU A 281 3.34 -10.10 13.18
C LEU A 281 2.91 -9.83 14.63
N CYS A 282 2.94 -10.86 15.47
CA CYS A 282 2.60 -10.79 16.89
C CYS A 282 3.88 -10.69 17.75
N THR A 283 4.00 -9.63 18.54
CA THR A 283 5.20 -9.34 19.34
C THR A 283 5.03 -9.72 20.81
N THR A 284 3.79 -9.80 21.28
CA THR A 284 3.43 -10.24 22.64
C THR A 284 3.05 -11.72 22.70
N ASP A 285 3.23 -12.35 23.87
CA ASP A 285 2.88 -13.75 24.13
C ASP A 285 1.44 -13.94 24.62
N GLU A 286 0.85 -12.91 25.25
CA GLU A 286 -0.50 -12.94 25.82
C GLU A 286 -1.42 -11.99 25.08
N MET A 287 -2.68 -12.39 24.88
CA MET A 287 -3.67 -11.53 24.23
C MET A 287 -3.89 -10.28 25.10
N PRO A 288 -3.74 -9.05 24.55
CA PRO A 288 -3.93 -7.85 25.35
C PRO A 288 -5.32 -7.78 25.98
N LYS A 289 -5.39 -7.34 27.24
CA LYS A 289 -6.65 -7.25 28.01
C LYS A 289 -7.73 -6.41 27.33
N PHE A 290 -7.34 -5.37 26.60
CA PHE A 290 -8.29 -4.53 25.86
C PHE A 290 -8.98 -5.28 24.69
N ILE A 291 -8.42 -6.41 24.24
CA ILE A 291 -9.08 -7.35 23.31
C ILE A 291 -9.81 -8.42 24.12
N GLU A 292 -9.12 -9.09 25.05
CA GLU A 292 -9.67 -10.25 25.78
C GLU A 292 -10.90 -9.92 26.63
N GLN A 293 -11.01 -8.69 27.14
CA GLN A 293 -12.09 -8.27 28.05
C GLN A 293 -13.19 -7.44 27.36
N SER A 294 -13.10 -7.26 26.05
CA SER A 294 -14.03 -6.43 25.29
C SER A 294 -14.98 -7.27 24.45
N PRO A 295 -16.31 -7.07 24.54
CA PRO A 295 -17.25 -7.76 23.67
C PRO A 295 -16.98 -7.59 22.17
N LEU A 296 -16.41 -6.44 21.79
CA LEU A 296 -15.91 -6.17 20.46
C LEU A 296 -14.66 -5.30 20.58
N PHE A 297 -13.63 -5.63 19.81
CA PHE A 297 -12.44 -4.82 19.62
C PHE A 297 -12.11 -4.74 18.12
N MET A 298 -11.87 -3.52 17.66
CA MET A 298 -11.32 -3.20 16.35
C MET A 298 -10.44 -1.98 16.51
N TYR A 299 -9.26 -1.96 15.90
CA TYR A 299 -8.46 -0.73 15.88
C TYR A 299 -9.19 0.38 15.11
N ARG A 300 -8.91 1.64 15.44
CA ARG A 300 -9.53 2.81 14.81
C ARG A 300 -8.54 3.59 13.96
N PHE A 301 -8.99 4.07 12.80
CA PHE A 301 -8.22 5.05 12.04
C PHE A 301 -8.32 6.42 12.71
N ASN A 302 -7.19 7.10 12.89
CA ASN A 302 -7.14 8.42 13.53
C ASN A 302 -7.38 9.55 12.52
N HIS A 303 -8.44 9.45 11.71
CA HIS A 303 -8.76 10.43 10.70
C HIS A 303 -10.23 10.83 10.79
N LYS A 304 -10.50 12.02 11.35
CA LYS A 304 -11.82 12.66 11.37
C LYS A 304 -12.41 12.97 9.98
N ARG A 305 -11.73 12.55 8.90
CA ARG A 305 -12.00 12.96 7.50
C ARG A 305 -12.22 11.78 6.54
N ASP A 306 -12.16 10.54 7.03
CA ASP A 306 -12.30 9.35 6.19
C ASP A 306 -13.57 8.56 6.57
N VAL A 307 -14.16 7.86 5.60
CA VAL A 307 -15.28 6.94 5.76
C VAL A 307 -14.86 5.60 6.37
N GLN A 308 -13.65 5.51 6.91
CA GLN A 308 -13.08 4.30 7.50
C GLN A 308 -12.98 4.46 9.02
N PRO A 309 -13.92 3.92 9.80
CA PRO A 309 -13.94 4.11 11.24
C PRO A 309 -12.96 3.17 11.95
N SER A 310 -12.58 2.08 11.30
CA SER A 310 -11.87 0.96 11.89
C SER A 310 -10.97 0.23 10.90
N ASP A 311 -9.96 -0.45 11.42
CA ASP A 311 -9.16 -1.44 10.71
C ASP A 311 -9.77 -2.84 10.92
N ASN A 312 -9.92 -3.61 9.84
CA ASN A 312 -10.55 -4.94 9.86
C ASN A 312 -9.54 -6.10 9.84
N SER A 313 -8.24 -5.81 9.91
CA SER A 313 -7.18 -6.83 9.88
C SER A 313 -7.01 -7.56 11.21
N LEU A 314 -7.54 -6.99 12.30
CA LEU A 314 -7.61 -7.63 13.61
C LEU A 314 -8.94 -7.26 14.28
N ILE A 315 -9.77 -8.28 14.56
CA ILE A 315 -11.08 -8.10 15.18
C ILE A 315 -11.24 -9.11 16.31
N GLY A 316 -11.40 -8.64 17.54
CA GLY A 316 -11.84 -9.47 18.66
C GLY A 316 -13.34 -9.36 18.83
N SER A 317 -14.08 -10.46 18.94
CA SER A 317 -15.53 -10.40 19.16
C SER A 317 -16.01 -11.54 20.05
N CYS A 318 -16.93 -11.22 20.96
CA CYS A 318 -17.80 -12.22 21.56
C CYS A 318 -18.68 -12.86 20.48
N LYS A 319 -19.24 -14.03 20.78
CA LYS A 319 -20.12 -14.73 19.85
C LYS A 319 -21.39 -13.90 19.58
N GLY A 320 -21.70 -13.71 18.30
CA GLY A 320 -22.96 -13.12 17.86
C GLY A 320 -23.13 -11.63 18.21
N HIS A 321 -22.03 -10.88 18.27
CA HIS A 321 -22.06 -9.42 18.45
C HIS A 321 -22.91 -8.75 17.35
N ILE A 322 -23.83 -7.87 17.74
CA ILE A 322 -24.88 -7.36 16.86
C ILE A 322 -24.33 -6.51 15.71
N LEU A 323 -23.27 -5.72 15.98
CA LEU A 323 -22.60 -4.92 14.94
C LEU A 323 -22.01 -5.82 13.85
N LEU A 324 -21.34 -6.92 14.22
CA LEU A 324 -20.76 -7.84 13.23
C LEU A 324 -21.83 -8.64 12.49
N LYS A 325 -22.96 -8.95 13.14
CA LYS A 325 -24.12 -9.55 12.46
C LYS A 325 -24.67 -8.61 11.39
N ALA A 326 -24.95 -7.36 11.74
CA ALA A 326 -25.44 -6.37 10.79
C ALA A 326 -24.44 -6.14 9.64
N LEU A 327 -23.14 -6.07 9.96
CA LEU A 327 -22.07 -5.93 8.96
C LEU A 327 -21.99 -7.13 8.01
N ARG A 328 -22.14 -8.35 8.54
CA ARG A 328 -22.22 -9.57 7.73
C ARG A 328 -23.44 -9.54 6.80
N ASP A 329 -24.60 -9.25 7.36
CA ASP A 329 -25.88 -9.36 6.64
C ASP A 329 -25.94 -8.35 5.50
N ILE A 330 -25.43 -7.13 5.71
CA ILE A 330 -25.36 -6.12 4.65
C ILE A 330 -24.29 -6.41 3.59
N LEU A 331 -23.14 -6.98 3.98
CA LEU A 331 -22.11 -7.41 3.04
C LEU A 331 -22.61 -8.56 2.15
N ILE A 332 -23.30 -9.55 2.75
CA ILE A 332 -23.94 -10.62 1.99
C ILE A 332 -24.98 -10.01 1.05
N ARG A 333 -25.84 -9.11 1.54
CA ARG A 333 -26.86 -8.45 0.70
C ARG A 333 -26.25 -7.74 -0.50
N TYR A 334 -25.16 -7.00 -0.31
CA TYR A 334 -24.42 -6.36 -1.39
C TYR A 334 -24.05 -7.36 -2.48
N TRP A 335 -23.44 -8.49 -2.10
CA TRP A 335 -23.01 -9.50 -3.05
C TRP A 335 -24.16 -10.33 -3.64
N HIS A 336 -25.36 -10.32 -3.07
CA HIS A 336 -26.54 -10.84 -3.75
C HIS A 336 -27.01 -9.92 -4.87
N GLU A 337 -26.91 -8.60 -4.70
CA GLU A 337 -27.43 -7.61 -5.65
C GLU A 337 -26.39 -7.14 -6.69
N LYS A 338 -25.09 -7.24 -6.40
CA LYS A 338 -24.00 -6.70 -7.23
C LYS A 338 -23.09 -7.80 -7.76
N ASP A 339 -22.59 -7.60 -8.97
CA ASP A 339 -21.61 -8.47 -9.66
C ASP A 339 -20.26 -7.78 -9.87
N GLU A 340 -20.03 -6.64 -9.20
CA GLU A 340 -18.78 -5.90 -9.24
C GLU A 340 -18.46 -5.33 -7.86
N LEU A 341 -17.18 -5.01 -7.63
CA LEU A 341 -16.73 -4.33 -6.42
C LEU A 341 -16.70 -2.82 -6.65
N VAL A 342 -17.63 -2.07 -6.07
CA VAL A 342 -17.71 -0.61 -6.25
C VAL A 342 -16.56 0.14 -5.57
N ASN A 343 -15.99 -0.41 -4.51
CA ASN A 343 -14.83 0.15 -3.82
C ASN A 343 -14.13 -0.91 -2.97
N TYR A 344 -12.80 -0.91 -2.94
CA TYR A 344 -12.01 -1.87 -2.16
C TYR A 344 -12.29 -1.78 -0.65
N SER A 345 -12.62 -0.59 -0.13
CA SER A 345 -12.92 -0.34 1.29
C SER A 345 -14.40 -0.54 1.64
N ILE A 346 -15.15 -1.33 0.86
CA ILE A 346 -16.60 -1.50 1.07
C ILE A 346 -16.95 -2.00 2.47
N LEU A 347 -16.15 -2.90 3.04
CA LEU A 347 -16.36 -3.38 4.41
C LEU A 347 -16.27 -2.22 5.42
N ASN A 348 -15.30 -1.33 5.27
CA ASN A 348 -15.15 -0.13 6.10
C ASN A 348 -16.29 0.86 5.90
N MET A 349 -16.77 1.04 4.66
CA MET A 349 -17.91 1.89 4.36
C MET A 349 -19.19 1.37 5.03
N PHE A 350 -19.44 0.07 4.99
CA PHE A 350 -20.56 -0.53 5.72
C PHE A 350 -20.38 -0.44 7.24
N THR A 351 -19.17 -0.63 7.77
CA THR A 351 -18.91 -0.36 9.19
C THR A 351 -19.25 1.09 9.54
N SER A 352 -18.81 2.07 8.74
CA SER A 352 -19.15 3.49 8.91
C SER A 352 -20.64 3.74 8.94
N MET A 353 -21.37 3.14 8.00
CA MET A 353 -22.83 3.30 7.92
C MET A 353 -23.53 2.79 9.19
N LEU A 354 -23.05 1.67 9.75
CA LEU A 354 -23.60 1.10 10.98
C LEU A 354 -23.25 1.98 12.21
N VAL A 355 -21.98 2.34 12.37
CA VAL A 355 -21.48 3.02 13.59
C VAL A 355 -21.78 4.51 13.64
N ASN A 356 -21.94 5.17 12.49
CA ASN A 356 -22.40 6.56 12.44
C ASN A 356 -23.93 6.68 12.50
N GLY A 357 -24.63 5.55 12.35
CA GLY A 357 -26.07 5.46 12.45
C GLY A 357 -26.53 4.80 13.75
N ILE A 358 -27.36 3.78 13.60
CA ILE A 358 -28.14 3.16 14.68
C ILE A 358 -27.25 2.41 15.70
N TYR A 359 -26.05 1.97 15.31
CA TYR A 359 -25.15 1.21 16.19
C TYR A 359 -24.07 2.06 16.88
N SER A 360 -24.15 3.40 16.80
CA SER A 360 -23.21 4.32 17.45
C SER A 360 -22.98 4.03 18.94
N ALA A 361 -24.05 3.79 19.71
CA ALA A 361 -23.94 3.48 21.13
C ALA A 361 -23.17 2.19 21.45
N TYR A 362 -23.13 1.22 20.53
CA TYR A 362 -22.28 0.03 20.67
C TYR A 362 -20.84 0.32 20.28
N TRP A 363 -20.66 1.12 19.24
CA TRP A 363 -19.34 1.56 18.82
C TRP A 363 -18.65 2.38 19.91
N ASP A 364 -19.38 3.21 20.65
CA ASP A 364 -18.84 3.99 21.78
C ASP A 364 -18.33 3.12 22.93
N GLN A 365 -18.80 1.87 23.05
CA GLN A 365 -18.31 0.91 24.05
C GLN A 365 -17.04 0.17 23.60
N VAL A 366 -16.74 0.16 22.30
CA VAL A 366 -15.52 -0.47 21.77
C VAL A 366 -14.31 0.37 22.19
N PRO A 367 -13.29 -0.22 22.86
CA PRO A 367 -12.10 0.52 23.27
C PRO A 367 -11.49 1.32 22.12
N TYR A 368 -11.17 2.58 22.38
CA TYR A 368 -10.51 3.43 21.40
C TYR A 368 -9.01 3.15 21.43
N LEU A 369 -8.50 2.48 20.39
CA LEU A 369 -7.06 2.35 20.15
C LEU A 369 -6.77 2.60 18.67
N SER A 370 -5.83 3.49 18.38
CA SER A 370 -5.47 3.81 17.00
C SER A 370 -4.67 2.67 16.36
N ASN A 371 -4.90 2.40 15.07
CA ASN A 371 -4.08 1.45 14.33
C ASN A 371 -2.70 2.00 13.91
N ARG A 372 -2.38 3.28 14.18
CA ARG A 372 -1.16 3.93 13.68
C ARG A 372 0.08 3.10 13.94
N GLN A 373 0.28 2.67 15.18
CA GLN A 373 1.42 1.84 15.58
C GLN A 373 1.44 0.51 14.83
N MET A 374 0.29 -0.16 14.72
CA MET A 374 0.15 -1.43 14.00
C MET A 374 0.56 -1.31 12.53
N ILE A 375 0.23 -0.21 11.86
CA ILE A 375 0.51 -0.05 10.41
C ILE A 375 1.86 0.61 10.10
N MET A 376 2.63 1.08 11.10
CA MET A 376 3.90 1.80 10.84
C MET A 376 4.91 0.96 10.04
N THR A 377 4.85 -0.36 10.14
CA THR A 377 5.69 -1.31 9.41
C THR A 377 5.66 -1.13 7.91
N TYR A 378 4.55 -0.67 7.32
CA TYR A 378 4.49 -0.38 5.89
C TYR A 378 5.54 0.64 5.42
N HIS A 379 6.00 1.52 6.30
CA HIS A 379 6.96 2.58 5.96
C HIS A 379 8.42 2.16 6.02
N PHE A 380 8.74 0.98 6.57
CA PHE A 380 10.14 0.62 6.81
C PHE A 380 10.53 -0.81 6.44
N LEU A 381 9.62 -1.65 5.93
CA LEU A 381 9.98 -3.01 5.50
C LEU A 381 11.15 -3.05 4.49
N TYR A 382 11.27 -2.02 3.65
CA TYR A 382 12.32 -1.86 2.64
C TYR A 382 13.59 -1.17 3.15
N GLN A 383 13.55 -0.60 4.36
CA GLN A 383 14.72 0.08 4.94
C GLN A 383 15.73 -0.94 5.44
N GLU A 384 16.99 -0.53 5.50
CA GLU A 384 18.05 -1.32 6.12
C GLU A 384 17.73 -1.59 7.60
N TYR A 385 18.07 -2.80 8.05
CA TYR A 385 17.78 -3.25 9.40
C TYR A 385 18.66 -2.50 10.41
N ASP A 386 18.00 -1.81 11.34
CA ASP A 386 18.62 -1.28 12.56
C ASP A 386 18.05 -1.99 13.80
N GLU A 387 18.95 -2.55 14.62
CA GLU A 387 18.60 -3.35 15.79
C GLU A 387 17.96 -2.52 16.91
N GLN A 388 18.41 -1.29 17.13
CA GLN A 388 17.86 -0.44 18.20
C GLN A 388 16.41 -0.06 17.90
N GLN A 389 16.15 0.34 16.66
CA GLN A 389 14.83 0.65 16.15
C GLN A 389 13.94 -0.59 16.10
N TRP A 390 14.49 -1.77 15.75
CA TRP A 390 13.75 -3.03 15.82
C TRP A 390 13.26 -3.33 17.24
N ASN A 391 14.15 -3.27 18.23
CA ASN A 391 13.80 -3.52 19.63
C ASN A 391 12.74 -2.52 20.12
N PHE A 392 12.92 -1.23 19.78
CA PHE A 392 11.92 -0.21 20.07
C PHE A 392 10.54 -0.57 19.50
N LEU A 393 10.46 -0.99 18.23
CA LEU A 393 9.19 -1.39 17.63
C LEU A 393 8.58 -2.59 18.37
N MET A 394 9.36 -3.65 18.61
CA MET A 394 8.85 -4.87 19.24
C MET A 394 8.26 -4.62 20.63
N GLU A 395 8.72 -3.59 21.35
CA GLU A 395 8.21 -3.20 22.67
C GLU A 395 6.95 -2.29 22.62
N ASN A 396 6.67 -1.63 21.50
CA ASN A 396 5.70 -0.52 21.46
C ASN A 396 4.32 -0.87 20.85
N SER A 397 4.17 -2.02 20.19
CA SER A 397 2.86 -2.50 19.73
C SER A 397 2.78 -4.02 19.83
N PRO A 398 1.66 -4.60 20.30
CA PRO A 398 1.48 -6.05 20.36
C PRO A 398 1.32 -6.70 18.98
N PHE A 399 0.93 -5.92 17.98
CA PHE A 399 0.64 -6.38 16.63
C PHE A 399 1.20 -5.39 15.61
N TYR A 400 1.79 -5.93 14.53
CA TYR A 400 2.28 -5.15 13.39
C TYR A 400 1.77 -5.74 12.08
N LYS A 401 1.12 -4.92 11.27
CA LYS A 401 0.59 -5.30 9.96
C LYS A 401 1.66 -5.15 8.89
N LEU A 402 2.00 -6.25 8.24
CA LEU A 402 2.97 -6.32 7.16
C LEU A 402 2.30 -6.41 5.79
N THR A 403 3.08 -6.26 4.72
CA THR A 403 2.69 -6.51 3.32
C THR A 403 3.69 -7.42 2.64
N TYR A 404 3.21 -8.21 1.68
CA TYR A 404 4.03 -8.94 0.72
C TYR A 404 4.08 -8.26 -0.66
N LYS A 405 3.34 -7.16 -0.84
CA LYS A 405 3.38 -6.30 -2.04
C LYS A 405 4.59 -5.36 -1.93
N LEU A 406 5.78 -5.92 -2.07
CA LEU A 406 7.06 -5.22 -2.01
C LEU A 406 7.78 -5.35 -3.34
N TRP A 407 8.68 -4.42 -3.64
CA TRP A 407 9.55 -4.44 -4.81
C TRP A 407 10.51 -5.63 -4.77
N GLU A 408 10.89 -6.16 -5.94
CA GLU A 408 11.81 -7.30 -6.05
C GLU A 408 13.15 -7.03 -5.33
N ASP A 409 13.66 -5.80 -5.42
CA ASP A 409 14.87 -5.36 -4.72
C ASP A 409 14.74 -5.54 -3.19
N THR A 410 13.55 -5.26 -2.63
CA THR A 410 13.28 -5.50 -1.20
C THR A 410 13.14 -6.98 -0.88
N LEU A 411 12.46 -7.74 -1.74
CA LEU A 411 12.22 -9.17 -1.55
C LEU A 411 13.51 -10.00 -1.60
N ASN A 412 14.48 -9.56 -2.42
CA ASN A 412 15.78 -10.20 -2.61
C ASN A 412 16.89 -9.67 -1.69
N SER A 413 16.63 -8.57 -0.96
CA SER A 413 17.60 -8.00 -0.03
C SER A 413 17.86 -8.91 1.17
N THR A 414 19.08 -8.86 1.71
CA THR A 414 19.52 -9.62 2.89
C THR A 414 19.67 -8.76 4.13
N ASN A 415 19.59 -7.43 4.00
CA ASN A 415 19.87 -6.47 5.08
C ASN A 415 18.69 -5.54 5.40
N THR A 416 17.45 -5.89 5.02
CA THR A 416 16.26 -5.08 5.32
C THR A 416 15.49 -5.60 6.54
N TYR A 417 14.59 -4.79 7.09
CA TYR A 417 13.62 -5.26 8.08
C TYR A 417 12.79 -6.45 7.58
N TYR A 418 12.41 -6.45 6.30
CA TYR A 418 11.78 -7.61 5.67
C TYR A 418 12.66 -8.85 5.78
N ALA A 419 13.93 -8.78 5.33
CA ALA A 419 14.87 -9.90 5.39
C ALA A 419 15.07 -10.41 6.81
N HIS A 420 15.16 -9.49 7.79
CA HIS A 420 15.28 -9.83 9.21
C HIS A 420 14.07 -10.61 9.73
N ILE A 421 12.84 -10.17 9.41
CA ILE A 421 11.60 -10.86 9.77
C ILE A 421 11.59 -12.28 9.19
N ILE A 422 11.93 -12.43 7.90
CA ILE A 422 12.00 -13.74 7.24
C ILE A 422 13.03 -14.63 7.95
N LYS A 423 14.21 -14.10 8.27
CA LYS A 423 15.28 -14.85 8.94
C LYS A 423 14.89 -15.34 10.33
N ILE A 424 14.17 -14.55 11.12
CA ILE A 424 13.76 -14.92 12.48
C ILE A 424 12.58 -15.89 12.47
N TYR A 425 11.59 -15.65 11.60
CA TYR A 425 10.28 -16.29 11.73
C TYR A 425 9.91 -17.27 10.62
N SER A 426 10.70 -17.45 9.56
CA SER A 426 10.44 -18.48 8.52
C SER A 426 10.82 -19.88 8.97
#